data_AF-A0A067P2R0-F1
#
_entry.id   AF-A0A067P2R0-F1
#
_cell.length_a   1.000
_cell.length_b   1.000
_cell.length_c   1.000
_cell.angle_alpha   90.00
_cell.angle_beta   90.00
_cell.angle_gamma   90.00
#
_symmetry.space_group_name_H-M   'P 1'
#
loop_
_entity.id
_entity.type
_entity.pdbx_description
1 polymer ?
#
loop_
_entity_poly.entity_id
_entity_poly.type
_entity_poly.pdbx_seq_one_letter_code
_entity_poly.pdbx_strand_id
1 'polypeptide(L)'
;HEADKKLSYDNLEHARLAANKKSGYDSEQSRTDLRRLFHQQFHYDPYDWQVDILETFYLGLDCTLIAGTGSGKTMPFVMPLLLQDRRKMVVIISPLKNLEQDQ
;
A
#
# COMPACT_ATOMS: atom_id res chain seq x y z
N HIS A 1 21.69 -1.00 1.94
CA HIS A 1 20.53 -1.81 2.36
C HIS A 1 19.85 -1.24 3.61
N GLU A 2 20.53 -1.14 4.76
CA GLU A 2 19.91 -0.61 5.99
C GLU A 2 19.71 0.92 5.94
N ALA A 3 20.70 1.66 5.44
CA ALA A 3 20.59 3.11 5.22
C ALA A 3 19.47 3.46 4.23
N ASP A 4 19.36 2.72 3.12
CA ASP A 4 18.30 2.90 2.13
C ASP A 4 16.92 2.62 2.73
N LYS A 5 16.81 1.55 3.53
CA LYS A 5 15.58 1.22 4.25
C LYS A 5 15.18 2.35 5.19
N LYS A 6 16.10 2.85 6.01
CA LYS A 6 15.84 3.97 6.92
C LYS A 6 15.36 5.20 6.17
N LEU A 7 16.05 5.57 5.09
CA LEU A 7 15.65 6.71 4.25
C LEU A 7 14.23 6.54 3.69
N SER A 8 13.86 5.35 3.23
CA SER A 8 12.50 5.08 2.75
C SER A 8 11.43 5.29 3.83
N TYR A 9 11.69 4.86 5.07
CA TYR A 9 10.78 5.09 6.19
C TYR A 9 10.72 6.55 6.62
N ASP A 10 11.86 7.25 6.63
CA ASP A 10 11.91 8.69 6.90
C ASP A 10 11.08 9.47 5.87
N ASN A 11 11.16 9.10 4.58
CA ASN A 11 10.36 9.71 3.51
C ASN A 11 8.85 9.49 3.70
N LEU A 12 8.44 8.27 4.05
CA LEU A 12 7.03 7.96 4.31
C LEU A 12 6.50 8.76 5.51
N GLU A 13 7.29 8.88 6.58
CA GLU A 13 6.92 9.65 7.75
C GLU A 13 6.79 11.15 7.44
N HIS A 14 7.73 11.70 6.66
CA HIS A 14 7.64 13.08 6.19
C HIS A 14 6.37 13.32 5.36
N ALA A 15 5.98 12.38 4.50
CA ALA A 15 4.76 12.49 3.71
C ALA A 15 3.50 12.43 4.58
N ARG A 16 3.45 11.58 5.61
CA ARG A 16 2.36 11.54 6.59
C ARG A 16 2.20 12.87 7.30
N LEU A 17 3.30 13.41 7.83
CA LEU A 17 3.30 14.70 8.53
C LEU A 17 2.87 15.85 7.60
N ALA A 18 3.32 15.84 6.35
CA ALA A 18 2.91 16.83 5.35
C ALA A 18 1.42 16.74 5.01
N ALA A 19 0.89 15.52 4.82
CA ALA A 19 -0.52 15.29 4.53
C ALA A 19 -1.42 15.65 5.72
N ASN A 20 -0.99 15.33 6.95
CA ASN A 20 -1.69 15.73 8.16
C ASN A 20 -1.82 17.27 8.24
N LYS A 21 -0.71 18.00 8.03
CA LYS A 21 -0.72 19.47 8.02
C LYS A 21 -1.57 20.07 6.90
N LYS A 22 -1.58 19.43 5.72
CA LYS A 22 -2.24 19.96 4.51
C LYS A 22 -3.74 19.71 4.49
N SER A 23 -4.19 18.52 4.90
CA SER A 23 -5.58 18.08 4.73
C SER A 23 -6.18 17.43 5.98
N GLY A 24 -5.49 17.45 7.12
CA GLY A 24 -5.92 16.73 8.31
C GLY A 24 -5.89 15.22 8.15
N TYR A 25 -5.08 14.69 7.22
CA TYR A 25 -4.95 13.24 7.02
C TYR A 25 -4.46 12.56 8.30
N ASP A 26 -5.21 11.57 8.77
CA ASP A 26 -4.85 10.75 9.92
C ASP A 26 -4.33 9.38 9.43
N SER A 27 -3.01 9.20 9.52
CA SER A 27 -2.32 7.97 9.13
C SER A 27 -2.75 6.78 9.98
N GLU A 28 -2.86 6.96 11.30
CA GLU A 28 -3.16 5.86 12.22
C GLU A 28 -4.57 5.35 12.01
N GLN A 29 -5.54 6.27 11.92
CA GLN A 29 -6.93 5.92 11.62
C GLN A 29 -7.04 5.26 10.24
N SER A 30 -6.40 5.82 9.21
CA SER A 30 -6.44 5.26 7.85
C SER A 30 -5.86 3.85 7.77
N ARG A 31 -4.73 3.60 8.47
CA ARG A 31 -4.10 2.27 8.55
C ARG A 31 -4.99 1.29 9.30
N THR A 32 -5.64 1.73 10.36
CA THR A 32 -6.60 0.92 11.15
C THR A 32 -7.80 0.51 10.30
N ASP A 33 -8.40 1.46 9.59
CA ASP A 33 -9.52 1.19 8.69
C ASP A 33 -9.14 0.26 7.55
N LEU A 34 -7.96 0.45 6.97
CA LEU A 34 -7.44 -0.44 5.94
C LEU A 34 -7.33 -1.89 6.44
N ARG A 35 -6.69 -2.10 7.60
CA ARG A 35 -6.53 -3.44 8.18
C ARG A 35 -7.87 -4.10 8.43
N ARG A 36 -8.82 -3.34 8.99
CA ARG A 36 -10.19 -3.80 9.23
C ARG A 36 -10.87 -4.23 7.93
N LEU A 37 -10.84 -3.39 6.89
CA LEU A 37 -11.43 -3.69 5.59
C LEU A 37 -10.77 -4.90 4.92
N PHE A 38 -9.45 -5.00 5.01
CA PHE A 38 -8.69 -6.14 4.50
C PHE A 38 -9.10 -7.44 5.20
N HIS A 39 -9.12 -7.45 6.52
CA HIS A 39 -9.51 -8.62 7.31
C HIS A 39 -10.95 -9.05 7.01
N GLN A 40 -11.87 -8.09 6.84
CA GLN A 40 -13.25 -8.37 6.47
C GLN A 40 -13.37 -9.07 5.10
N GLN A 41 -12.51 -8.69 4.16
CA GLN A 41 -12.52 -9.23 2.79
C GLN A 41 -11.79 -10.57 2.67
N PHE A 42 -10.65 -10.72 3.35
CA PHE A 42 -9.71 -11.83 3.13
C PHE A 42 -9.61 -12.81 4.30
N HIS A 43 -10.17 -12.48 5.47
CA HIS A 43 -10.17 -13.30 6.69
C HIS A 43 -8.77 -13.60 7.27
N TYR A 44 -7.78 -12.78 6.93
CA TYR A 44 -6.47 -12.75 7.58
C TYR A 44 -5.93 -11.30 7.59
N ASP A 45 -4.91 -11.04 8.39
CA ASP A 45 -4.34 -9.70 8.54
C ASP A 45 -3.23 -9.43 7.51
N PRO A 46 -3.13 -8.20 6.97
CA PRO A 46 -2.06 -7.86 6.06
C PRO A 46 -0.75 -7.66 6.81
N TYR A 47 0.36 -7.91 6.14
CA TYR A 47 1.69 -7.59 6.67
C TYR A 47 1.88 -6.07 6.78
N ASP A 48 2.67 -5.63 7.77
CA ASP A 48 2.94 -4.20 7.99
C ASP A 48 3.51 -3.51 6.75
N TRP A 49 4.43 -4.18 6.05
CA TRP A 49 5.02 -3.63 4.82
C TRP A 49 3.99 -3.50 3.69
N GLN A 50 2.93 -4.33 3.64
CA GLN A 50 1.87 -4.18 2.63
C GLN A 50 1.06 -2.92 2.89
N VAL A 51 0.79 -2.64 4.17
CA VAL A 51 0.11 -1.42 4.61
C VAL A 51 0.96 -0.19 4.35
N ASP A 52 2.27 -0.26 4.60
CA ASP A 52 3.21 0.84 4.32
C ASP A 52 3.26 1.19 2.82
N ILE A 53 3.34 0.18 1.94
CA ILE A 53 3.35 0.40 0.48
C ILE A 53 2.01 0.98 0.01
N LEU A 54 0.89 0.48 0.52
CA LEU A 54 -0.41 1.05 0.15
C LEU A 54 -0.53 2.52 0.56
N GLU A 55 -0.12 2.83 1.78
CA GLU A 55 -0.16 4.20 2.29
C GLU A 55 0.75 5.13 1.48
N THR A 56 1.89 4.62 1.03
CA THR A 56 2.80 5.31 0.11
C THR A 56 2.07 5.72 -1.18
N PHE A 57 1.27 4.81 -1.77
CA PHE A 57 0.42 5.14 -2.93
C PHE A 57 -0.64 6.20 -2.60
N TYR A 58 -1.30 6.07 -1.45
CA TYR A 58 -2.33 7.02 -1.01
C TYR A 58 -1.78 8.43 -0.81
N LEU A 59 -0.54 8.54 -0.31
CA LEU A 59 0.19 9.79 -0.10
C LEU A 59 0.82 10.35 -1.39
N GLY A 60 0.70 9.65 -2.52
CA GLY A 60 1.20 10.10 -3.82
C GLY A 60 2.72 9.99 -3.98
N LEU A 61 3.35 9.05 -3.26
CA LEU A 61 4.77 8.76 -3.36
C LEU A 61 5.04 7.62 -4.35
N ASP A 62 6.16 7.71 -5.05
CA ASP A 62 6.72 6.59 -5.82
C ASP A 62 7.53 5.66 -4.90
N CYS A 63 7.47 4.35 -5.14
CA CYS A 63 8.23 3.38 -4.35
C CYS A 63 8.75 2.20 -5.17
N THR A 64 9.87 1.62 -4.72
CA THR A 64 10.40 0.34 -5.24
C THR A 64 10.33 -0.71 -4.14
N LEU A 65 9.62 -1.81 -4.39
CA LEU A 65 9.50 -2.94 -3.48
C LEU A 65 10.33 -4.13 -3.99
N ILE A 66 11.22 -4.64 -3.13
CA ILE A 66 11.96 -5.88 -3.38
C ILE A 66 11.42 -6.95 -2.44
N ALA A 67 10.69 -7.91 -2.99
CA ALA A 67 10.12 -9.03 -2.23
C ALA A 67 10.13 -10.32 -3.05
N GLY A 68 10.29 -11.45 -2.35
CA GLY A 68 10.32 -12.78 -2.96
C GLY A 68 9.03 -13.16 -3.69
N THR A 69 9.08 -14.20 -4.52
CA THR A 69 7.86 -14.81 -5.09
C THR A 69 7.03 -15.45 -3.97
N GLY A 70 5.70 -15.35 -4.07
CA GLY A 70 4.78 -15.85 -3.03
C GLY A 70 4.67 -14.98 -1.78
N SER A 71 5.43 -13.88 -1.66
CA SER A 71 5.39 -13.00 -0.49
C SER A 71 4.11 -12.17 -0.37
N GLY A 72 3.25 -12.17 -1.39
CA GLY A 72 2.05 -11.33 -1.44
C GLY A 72 2.31 -9.90 -1.95
N LYS A 73 3.33 -9.68 -2.78
CA LYS A 73 3.63 -8.36 -3.40
C LYS A 73 2.51 -7.78 -4.29
N THR A 74 1.53 -8.60 -4.67
CA THR A 74 0.34 -8.15 -5.40
C THR A 74 -0.64 -7.39 -4.50
N MET A 75 -0.70 -7.74 -3.20
CA MET A 75 -1.71 -7.19 -2.30
C MET A 75 -1.71 -5.66 -2.21
N PRO A 76 -0.57 -4.95 -2.12
CA PRO A 76 -0.58 -3.49 -2.08
C PRO A 76 -1.20 -2.81 -3.31
N PHE A 77 -1.28 -3.49 -4.47
CA PHE A 77 -1.95 -2.97 -5.67
C PHE A 77 -3.46 -3.23 -5.67
N VAL A 78 -3.92 -4.27 -4.97
CA VAL A 78 -5.33 -4.67 -4.88
C VAL A 78 -6.04 -3.99 -3.71
N MET A 79 -5.34 -3.83 -2.59
CA MET A 79 -5.84 -3.18 -1.37
C MET A 79 -6.44 -1.76 -1.55
N PRO A 80 -5.95 -0.87 -2.44
CA PRO A 80 -6.57 0.43 -2.65
C PRO A 80 -8.02 0.33 -3.15
N LEU A 81 -8.37 -0.77 -3.84
CA LEU A 81 -9.72 -1.01 -4.36
C LEU A 81 -10.73 -1.36 -3.25
N LEU A 82 -10.25 -1.72 -2.04
CA LEU A 82 -11.09 -1.94 -0.86
C LEU A 82 -11.56 -0.62 -0.24
N LEU A 83 -10.83 0.47 -0.45
CA LEU A 83 -11.19 1.79 0.05
C LEU A 83 -12.35 2.31 -0.81
N GLN A 84 -13.49 2.62 -0.17
CA GLN A 84 -14.83 2.76 -0.76
C GLN A 84 -15.04 3.86 -1.83
N ASP A 85 -13.98 4.52 -2.31
CA ASP A 85 -14.09 5.46 -3.41
C ASP A 85 -14.12 4.70 -4.74
N ARG A 86 -15.33 4.31 -5.18
CA ARG A 86 -15.61 3.59 -6.44
C ARG A 86 -15.12 4.28 -7.73
N ARG A 87 -14.39 5.39 -7.61
CA ARG A 87 -13.82 6.19 -8.71
C ARG A 87 -12.33 5.92 -8.94
N LYS A 88 -11.68 5.10 -8.12
CA LYS A 88 -10.25 4.81 -8.25
C LYS A 88 -10.01 3.55 -9.08
N MET A 89 -9.05 3.64 -10.00
CA MET A 89 -8.61 2.55 -10.87
C MET A 89 -7.11 2.35 -10.66
N VAL A 90 -6.68 1.10 -10.48
CA VAL A 90 -5.27 0.72 -10.44
C VAL A 90 -4.92 0.03 -11.74
N VAL A 91 -3.90 0.53 -12.45
CA VAL A 91 -3.40 -0.09 -13.69
C VAL A 91 -2.14 -0.88 -13.34
N ILE A 92 -2.22 -2.20 -13.45
CA ILE A 92 -1.09 -3.11 -13.22
C ILE A 92 -0.56 -3.52 -14.60
N ILE A 93 0.73 -3.27 -14.84
CA ILE A 93 1.41 -3.66 -16.08
C ILE A 93 2.31 -4.85 -15.75
N SER A 94 1.98 -6.01 -16.30
CA SER A 94 2.76 -7.24 -16.17
C SER A 94 3.23 -7.71 -17.55
N PRO A 95 4.50 -8.10 -17.72
CA PRO A 95 4.99 -8.65 -18.98
C PRO A 95 4.51 -10.08 -19.27
N LEU A 96 3.88 -10.76 -18.29
CA LEU A 96 3.50 -12.17 -18.39
C LEU A 96 1.97 -12.34 -18.45
N LYS A 97 1.46 -12.58 -19.66
CA LYS A 97 0.02 -12.75 -19.92
C LYS A 97 -0.63 -13.91 -19.17
N ASN A 98 0.10 -15.01 -18.96
CA ASN A 98 -0.41 -16.16 -18.21
C ASN A 98 -0.59 -15.83 -16.72
N LEU A 99 0.21 -14.91 -16.17
CA LEU A 99 0.11 -14.51 -14.77
C LEU A 99 -1.04 -13.52 -14.53
N GLU A 100 -1.53 -12.84 -15.58
CA GLU A 100 -2.68 -11.94 -15.47
C GLU A 100 -4.00 -12.69 -15.22
N GLN A 101 -4.14 -13.92 -15.72
CA GLN A 101 -5.35 -14.73 -15.49
C GLN A 101 -5.43 -15.28 -14.06
N ASP A 102 -4.28 -15.43 -13.40
CA ASP A 102 -4.16 -15.97 -12.05
C ASP A 102 -4.16 -14.87 -10.96
N GLN A 103 -4.26 -13.59 -11.34
CA GLN A 103 -4.18 -12.41 -10.45
C GLN A 103 -5.54 -11.78 -10.13
#